data_AF-A0A2I0VAR7-F1
#
_entry.id   AF-A0A2I0VAR7-F1
#
_cell.length_a   1.000
_cell.length_b   1.000
_cell.length_c   1.000
_cell.angle_alpha   90.00
_cell.angle_beta   90.00
_cell.angle_gamma   90.00
#
_symmetry.space_group_name_H-M   'P 1'
#
loop_
_entity.id
_entity.type
_entity.pdbx_description
1 polymer ?
#
loop_
_entity_poly.entity_id
_entity_poly.type
_entity_poly.pdbx_seq_one_letter_code
_entity_poly.pdbx_strand_id
1 'polypeptide(L)' 'MKALIVKDLLGHLDIYVKVSIASCLNEIIRITTRDAPYDDIMKEIFGLIVGTFKNLDDISSRLFPKRVSILETVAKV' A
#
# COMPACT_ATOMS: atom_id res chain seq x y z
N MET A 1 -7.02 -1.08 10.86
CA MET A 1 -6.24 0.07 10.35
C MET A 1 -5.22 0.59 11.36
N LYS A 2 -5.62 0.97 12.59
CA LYS A 2 -4.70 1.55 13.62
C LYS A 2 -3.35 0.83 13.80
N ALA A 3 -3.33 -0.50 13.82
CA ALA A 3 -2.10 -1.27 13.98
C ALA A 3 -1.12 -1.16 12.79
N LEU A 4 -1.61 -0.86 11.58
CA LEU A 4 -0.82 -0.79 10.35
C LEU A 4 -0.33 0.63 10.01
N ILE A 5 -0.88 1.65 10.68
CA ILE A 5 -0.55 3.07 10.45
C ILE A 5 0.44 3.62 11.48
N VAL A 6 1.07 2.75 12.27
CA VAL A 6 2.15 3.15 13.18
C VAL A 6 3.38 3.55 12.37
N LYS A 7 4.09 4.60 12.81
CA LYS A 7 5.22 5.18 12.07
C LYS A 7 6.30 4.15 11.71
N ASP A 8 6.56 3.20 12.61
CA ASP A 8 7.58 2.16 12.40
C ASP A 8 7.25 1.24 11.22
N LEU A 9 5.95 1.05 10.92
CA LEU A 9 5.48 0.24 9.80
C LEU A 9 5.39 1.06 8.51
N LEU A 10 4.82 2.27 8.55
CA LEU A 10 4.75 3.15 7.37
C LEU A 10 6.13 3.59 6.88
N GLY A 11 7.06 3.83 7.81
CA GLY A 11 8.44 4.22 7.54
C GLY A 11 9.44 3.08 7.43
N HIS A 12 9.00 1.81 7.52
CA HIS A 12 9.90 0.65 7.61
C HIS A 12 10.88 0.57 6.43
N LEU A 13 12.15 0.25 6.65
CA LEU A 13 13.15 0.25 5.58
C LEU A 13 13.08 -1.00 4.68
N ASP A 14 12.69 -2.14 5.24
CA ASP A 14 12.52 -3.39 4.49
C ASP A 14 11.39 -3.30 3.46
N ILE A 15 11.72 -3.60 2.20
CA ILE A 15 10.80 -3.52 1.07
C ILE A 15 9.71 -4.60 1.10
N TYR A 16 10.00 -5.80 1.61
CA TYR A 16 9.02 -6.88 1.75
C TYR A 16 7.96 -6.51 2.78
N VAL A 17 8.39 -5.87 3.87
CA VAL A 17 7.49 -5.32 4.90
C VAL A 17 6.62 -4.22 4.29
N LYS A 18 7.22 -3.23 3.60
CA LYS A 18 6.50 -2.14 2.93
C LYS A 18 5.44 -2.62 1.95
N VAL A 19 5.80 -3.52 1.02
CA VAL A 19 4.85 -4.04 0.02
C VAL A 19 3.74 -4.85 0.67
N SER A 20 4.04 -5.57 1.76
CA SER A 20 3.01 -6.32 2.49
C SER A 20 2.04 -5.40 3.23
N ILE A 21 2.53 -4.35 3.89
CA ILE A 21 1.69 -3.34 4.55
C ILE A 21 0.84 -2.59 3.53
N ALA A 22 1.43 -2.16 2.42
CA ALA A 22 0.72 -1.51 1.33
C ALA A 22 -0.41 -2.38 0.80
N SER A 23 -0.16 -3.67 0.59
CA SER A 23 -1.20 -4.64 0.19
C SER A 23 -2.33 -4.72 1.21
N CYS A 24 -2.03 -4.88 2.50
CA CYS A 24 -3.07 -4.91 3.53
C CYS A 24 -3.88 -3.61 3.62
N LEU A 25 -3.21 -2.46 3.59
CA LEU A 25 -3.86 -1.15 3.66
C LEU A 25 -4.75 -0.89 2.44
N ASN A 26 -4.28 -1.27 1.24
CA ASN A 26 -5.04 -1.14 0.00
C ASN A 26 -6.36 -1.94 0.05
N GLU A 27 -6.31 -3.18 0.56
CA GLU A 27 -7.50 -4.01 0.75
C GLU A 27 -8.45 -3.41 1.80
N ILE A 28 -7.92 -2.94 2.94
CA ILE A 28 -8.72 -2.29 3.99
C ILE A 28 -9.40 -1.05 3.44
N ILE A 29 -8.68 -0.21 2.69
CA ILE A 29 -9.23 1.00 2.07
C ILE A 29 -10.35 0.62 1.11
N ARG A 30 -10.15 -0.34 0.19
CA ARG A 30 -11.20 -0.82 -0.71
C ARG A 30 -12.48 -1.23 0.03
N ILE A 31 -12.35 -1.86 1.20
CA ILE A 31 -13.50 -2.32 2.01
C ILE A 31 -14.15 -1.17 2.81
N THR A 32 -13.37 -0.20 3.26
CA THR A 32 -13.80 0.84 4.21
C THR A 32 -14.14 2.19 3.57
N THR A 33 -14.12 2.28 2.23
CA THR A 33 -14.27 3.50 1.40
C THR A 33 -15.47 4.40 1.66
N ARG A 34 -16.48 3.99 2.44
CA ARG A 34 -17.69 4.81 2.64
C ARG A 34 -17.48 6.06 3.51
N ASP A 35 -16.43 6.11 4.34
CA ASP A 35 -16.23 7.19 5.34
C ASP A 35 -14.74 7.58 5.53
N ALA A 36 -13.93 7.69 4.48
CA ALA A 36 -12.52 8.10 4.65
C ALA A 36 -12.41 9.64 4.70
N PRO A 37 -12.15 10.27 5.86
CA PRO A 37 -11.71 11.66 5.88
C PRO A 37 -10.33 11.70 5.21
N TYR A 38 -10.17 12.57 4.21
CA TYR A 38 -8.88 12.86 3.60
C TYR A 38 -8.01 13.63 4.59
N ASP A 39 -7.45 12.92 5.56
CA ASP A 39 -6.51 13.44 6.56
C ASP A 39 -5.05 13.21 6.12
N ASP A 40 -4.10 13.72 6.90
CA ASP A 40 -2.67 13.56 6.60
C ASP A 40 -2.21 12.09 6.65
N ILE A 41 -2.92 11.23 7.41
CA ILE A 41 -2.63 9.80 7.48
C ILE A 41 -2.97 9.13 6.15
N MET A 42 -4.10 9.49 5.52
CA MET A 42 -4.44 8.97 4.19
C MET A 42 -3.40 9.33 3.13
N LYS A 43 -2.78 10.52 3.21
CA LYS A 43 -1.67 10.89 2.30
C LYS A 43 -0.46 9.98 2.49
N GLU A 44 -0.08 9.68 3.73
CA GLU A 44 1.03 8.75 4.01
C GLU A 44 0.73 7.33 3.49
N ILE A 45 -0.51 6.85 3.68
CA ILE A 45 -0.93 5.54 3.18
C ILE A 45 -0.89 5.49 1.65
N PHE A 46 -1.45 6.48 0.96
CA PHE A 46 -1.40 6.54 -0.50
C PHE A 46 0.04 6.68 -1.01
N GLY A 47 0.89 7.47 -0.34
CA GLY A 47 2.31 7.56 -0.64
C GLY A 47 3.01 6.20 -0.57
N LEU A 48 2.71 5.40 0.46
CA LEU A 48 3.23 4.04 0.58
C LEU A 48 2.72 3.13 -0.56
N ILE A 49 1.42 3.16 -0.88
CA ILE A 49 0.81 2.35 -1.94
C ILE A 49 1.42 2.69 -3.30
N VAL A 50 1.42 3.97 -3.68
CA VAL A 50 1.99 4.44 -4.96
C VAL A 50 3.50 4.21 -5.00
N GLY A 51 4.18 4.29 -3.86
CA GLY A 51 5.60 3.94 -3.73
C GLY A 51 5.91 2.49 -4.13
N THR A 52 4.96 1.56 -3.98
CA THR A 52 5.13 0.18 -4.47
C THR A 52 5.16 0.07 -5.98
N PHE A 53 4.70 1.08 -6.72
CA PHE A 53 4.70 1.06 -8.19
C PHE A 53 6.05 1.40 -8.80
N LYS A 54 6.97 1.99 -8.02
CA LYS A 54 8.30 2.41 -8.49
C LYS A 54 9.14 1.28 -9.12
N ASN A 55 8.90 0.02 -8.74
CA ASN A 55 9.63 -1.14 -9.29
C ASN A 55 8.69 -2.13 -10.01
N LEU A 56 7.63 -1.64 -10.67
CA LEU A 56 6.81 -2.49 -11.54
C LEU A 56 7.53 -2.85 -12.85
N ASP A 57 8.57 -2.13 -13.22
CA ASP A 57 9.46 -2.45 -14.33
C ASP A 57 10.34 -3.69 -14.04
N ASP A 58 10.61 -3.99 -12.77
CA ASP A 58 11.34 -5.20 -12.36
C ASP A 58 10.42 -6.43 -12.30
N ILE A 59 10.11 -6.97 -13.48
CA ILE A 59 9.31 -8.19 -13.65
C ILE A 59 9.96 -9.45 -13.08
N SER A 60 11.28 -9.42 -12.82
CA SER A 60 12.03 -10.54 -12.26
C SER A 60 11.89 -10.64 -10.73
N SER A 61 11.42 -9.57 -10.09
CA SER A 61 11.25 -9.48 -8.65
C SER A 61 10.23 -10.50 -8.13
N ARG A 62 10.55 -11.16 -7.01
CA ARG A 62 9.56 -11.97 -6.27
C ARG A 62 8.36 -11.15 -5.76
N LEU A 63 8.53 -9.83 -5.66
CA LEU A 63 7.46 -8.92 -5.26
C LEU A 63 6.57 -8.48 -6.42
N PHE A 64 6.97 -8.72 -7.67
CA PHE A 64 6.24 -8.26 -8.85
C PHE A 64 4.76 -8.69 -8.84
N PRO A 65 4.40 -9.97 -8.61
CA PRO A 65 2.99 -10.38 -8.58
C PRO A 65 2.17 -9.63 -7.52
N LYS A 66 2.78 -9.34 -6.36
CA LYS A 66 2.11 -8.62 -5.29
C LYS A 66 1.94 -7.13 -5.60
N ARG A 67 2.92 -6.51 -6.26
CA ARG A 67 2.82 -5.11 -6.74
C ARG A 67 1.73 -4.98 -7.82
N VAL A 68 1.64 -5.93 -8.73
CA VAL A 68 0.56 -5.99 -9.73
C VAL A 68 -0.81 -6.12 -9.04
N SER A 69 -0.95 -7.02 -8.07
CA SER A 69 -2.21 -7.16 -7.32
C SER A 69 -2.59 -5.87 -6.57
N ILE A 70 -1.63 -5.14 -6.00
CA ILE A 70 -1.91 -3.82 -5.39
C ILE A 70 -2.44 -2.84 -6.45
N LEU A 71 -1.77 -2.75 -7.60
CA LEU A 71 -2.17 -1.86 -8.70
C LEU A 71 -3.59 -2.19 -9.20
N GLU A 72 -3.88 -3.47 -9.43
CA GLU A 72 -5.20 -3.94 -9.85
C GLU A 72 -6.29 -3.59 -8.86
N THR A 73 -6.02 -3.73 -7.56
CA THR A 73 -6.98 -3.32 -6.52
C THR A 73 -7.19 -1.81 -6.54
N VAL A 74 -6.13 -0.99 -6.65
CA VAL A 74 -6.26 0.47 -6.73
C VAL A 74 -7.09 0.89 -7.95
N ALA A 75 -6.88 0.25 -9.11
CA ALA A 75 -7.61 0.57 -10.33
C ALA A 75 -9.11 0.22 -10.28
N LYS A 76 -9.54 -0.59 -9.31
CA LYS A 76 -10.94 -1.01 -9.11
C LYS A 76 -11.69 -0.18 -8.07
N VAL A 77 -10.99 0.60 -7.26
CA VAL A 77 -11.55 1.54 -6.27
C VAL A 77 -11.88 2.85 -6.96
#